data_AF-A0A355UG56-F1
#
_entry.id   AF-A0A355UG56-F1
#
_cell.length_a   1.000
_cell.length_b   1.000
_cell.length_c   1.000
_cell.angle_alpha   90.00
_cell.angle_beta   90.00
_cell.angle_gamma   90.00
#
_symmetry.space_group_name_H-M   'P 1'
#
loop_
_entity.id
_entity.type
_entity.pdbx_description
1 polymer ?
#
loop_
_entity_poly.entity_id
_entity_poly.type
_entity_poly.pdbx_seq_one_letter_code
_entity_poly.pdbx_strand_id
1 'polypeptide(L)'
;MKQVHNFNAGPCVLPKQAIESAIEAIRNFDNTGIGILEISHRTPGWERIMAETEALWRELLHIPENYEVIFLGGGASTQFFHVPANILNKKAAYLQTGVWAKKAIKEAKFYGDVEVVASSEDKNYTYIPKDFTVPTDADYFHITTNNTIYGTEIKYDMDCPVNLVADMSSDIMSRPVDISKYALIYGGAQKNVGPAGVTFVIVRKDILGKVERKLQTMVDYTTHFGKEPRDKSMFNTPPVFSIFVMHETLKWVKELGGVEAMNKINVEKANMLYDEIDRNKMFQGTAVKEDRSIMNVCFVMNEQYKDKEADFMAFAKERGMVGIKGHRSVGGFRASIYNACPVESVKALVACMQEFEKLNA
;
A
#
# COMPACT_ATOMS: atom_id res chain seq x y z
N MET A 1 -3.63 -31.82 -3.20
CA MET A 1 -3.99 -30.54 -3.87
C MET A 1 -2.71 -29.87 -4.33
N LYS A 2 -2.72 -29.24 -5.52
CA LYS A 2 -1.57 -28.48 -6.02
C LYS A 2 -1.35 -27.23 -5.15
N GLN A 3 -0.10 -26.89 -4.86
CA GLN A 3 0.23 -25.66 -4.13
C GLN A 3 -0.15 -24.44 -4.99
N VAL A 4 -0.85 -23.48 -4.39
CA VAL A 4 -1.29 -22.25 -5.05
C VAL A 4 -0.43 -21.09 -4.58
N HIS A 5 0.08 -20.31 -5.53
CA HIS A 5 0.93 -19.14 -5.31
C HIS A 5 0.14 -17.88 -5.66
N ASN A 6 -0.23 -17.09 -4.65
CA ASN A 6 -1.09 -15.94 -4.79
C ASN A 6 -0.27 -14.64 -4.95
N PHE A 7 -0.36 -14.03 -6.13
CA PHE A 7 0.27 -12.75 -6.50
C PHE A 7 -0.74 -11.61 -6.70
N ASN A 8 -1.97 -11.76 -6.19
CA ASN A 8 -2.99 -10.72 -6.31
C ASN A 8 -2.50 -9.38 -5.77
N ALA A 9 -2.79 -8.31 -6.52
CA ALA A 9 -2.30 -6.97 -6.21
C ALA A 9 -3.13 -6.22 -5.15
N GLY A 10 -4.23 -6.80 -4.68
CA GLY A 10 -5.19 -6.18 -3.78
C GLY A 10 -6.61 -6.72 -4.01
N PRO A 11 -7.22 -7.45 -3.05
CA PRO A 11 -6.63 -7.87 -1.78
C PRO A 11 -5.41 -8.78 -1.94
N CYS A 12 -4.38 -8.57 -1.14
CA CYS A 12 -3.14 -9.34 -1.14
C CYS A 12 -3.29 -10.67 -0.39
N VAL A 13 -2.25 -11.51 -0.49
CA VAL A 13 -2.06 -12.63 0.45
C VAL A 13 -1.84 -12.08 1.87
N LEU A 14 -2.35 -12.80 2.87
CA LEU A 14 -2.17 -12.48 4.28
C LEU A 14 -1.28 -13.54 4.95
N PRO A 15 -0.58 -13.19 6.05
CA PRO A 15 0.16 -14.18 6.83
C PRO A 15 -0.78 -15.27 7.34
N LYS A 16 -0.32 -16.53 7.32
CA LYS A 16 -1.12 -17.67 7.81
C LYS A 16 -1.60 -17.45 9.25
N GLN A 17 -0.73 -16.95 10.12
CA GLN A 17 -1.05 -16.64 11.52
C GLN A 17 -2.23 -15.67 11.64
N ALA A 18 -2.25 -14.60 10.86
CA ALA A 18 -3.35 -13.64 10.87
C ALA A 18 -4.69 -14.26 10.41
N ILE A 19 -4.64 -15.18 9.44
CA ILE A 19 -5.83 -15.91 8.99
C ILE A 19 -6.34 -16.84 10.08
N GLU A 20 -5.48 -17.63 10.72
CA GLU A 20 -5.89 -18.54 11.81
C GLU A 20 -6.45 -17.77 13.01
N SER A 21 -5.77 -16.69 13.44
CA SER A 21 -6.28 -15.81 14.50
C SER A 21 -7.66 -15.23 14.16
N ALA A 22 -7.88 -14.84 12.90
CA ALA A 22 -9.17 -14.34 12.44
C ALA A 22 -10.28 -15.40 12.49
N ILE A 23 -9.97 -16.64 12.11
CA ILE A 23 -10.92 -17.77 12.17
C ILE A 23 -11.33 -18.04 13.61
N GLU A 24 -10.37 -18.07 14.55
CA GLU A 24 -10.69 -18.29 15.97
C GLU A 24 -11.48 -17.11 16.57
N ALA A 25 -11.11 -15.88 16.24
CA ALA A 25 -11.83 -14.69 16.68
C ALA A 25 -13.28 -14.65 16.18
N ILE A 26 -13.55 -15.16 14.96
CA ILE A 26 -14.93 -15.31 14.45
C ILE A 26 -15.73 -16.30 15.30
N ARG A 27 -15.10 -17.37 15.81
CA ARG A 27 -15.80 -18.41 16.59
C ARG A 27 -16.10 -17.96 18.02
N ASN A 28 -15.11 -17.38 18.69
CA ASN A 28 -15.22 -16.93 20.07
C ASN A 28 -14.13 -15.92 20.38
N PHE A 29 -14.44 -14.63 20.26
CA PHE A 29 -13.48 -13.57 20.53
C PHE A 29 -13.27 -13.46 22.05
N ASP A 30 -12.01 -13.52 22.50
CA ASP A 30 -11.62 -13.33 23.91
C ASP A 30 -12.38 -14.21 24.92
N ASN A 31 -12.82 -15.41 24.51
CA ASN A 31 -13.66 -16.29 25.35
C ASN A 31 -14.97 -15.64 25.84
N THR A 32 -15.47 -14.63 25.13
CA THR A 32 -16.71 -13.92 25.48
C THR A 32 -17.97 -14.75 25.23
N GLY A 33 -17.87 -15.86 24.49
CA GLY A 33 -18.99 -16.69 24.05
C GLY A 33 -19.64 -16.23 22.75
N ILE A 34 -19.17 -15.14 22.13
CA ILE A 34 -19.62 -14.62 20.84
C ILE A 34 -18.43 -14.31 19.92
N GLY A 35 -18.70 -14.21 18.61
CA GLY A 35 -17.66 -13.93 17.62
C GLY A 35 -17.29 -12.44 17.55
N ILE A 36 -16.09 -12.14 17.04
CA ILE A 36 -15.60 -10.76 16.85
C ILE A 36 -16.51 -9.91 15.93
N LEU A 37 -17.32 -10.56 15.09
CA LEU A 37 -18.28 -9.88 14.22
C LEU A 37 -19.51 -9.34 14.99
N GLU A 38 -19.69 -9.76 16.24
CA GLU A 38 -20.85 -9.47 17.07
C GLU A 38 -20.50 -8.59 18.28
N ILE A 39 -19.22 -8.29 18.49
CA ILE A 39 -18.75 -7.51 19.63
C ILE A 39 -19.03 -6.01 19.45
N SER A 40 -19.35 -5.33 20.55
CA SER A 40 -19.33 -3.88 20.57
C SER A 40 -17.90 -3.36 20.53
N HIS A 41 -17.66 -2.35 19.68
CA HIS A 41 -16.39 -1.63 19.60
C HIS A 41 -16.07 -0.79 20.86
N ARG A 42 -16.89 -0.88 21.90
CA ARG A 42 -16.69 -0.24 23.21
C ARG A 42 -16.47 -1.24 24.34
N THR A 43 -16.24 -2.50 24.00
CA THR A 43 -15.87 -3.52 25.00
C THR A 43 -14.39 -3.37 25.37
N PRO A 44 -14.00 -3.68 26.62
CA PRO A 44 -12.59 -3.62 27.03
C PRO A 44 -11.66 -4.49 26.15
N GLY A 45 -12.15 -5.65 25.69
CA GLY A 45 -11.39 -6.51 24.78
C GLY A 45 -11.10 -5.85 23.44
N TRP A 46 -12.05 -5.11 22.88
CA TRP A 46 -11.83 -4.36 21.63
C TRP A 46 -10.96 -3.12 21.83
N GLU A 47 -11.20 -2.36 22.91
CA GLU A 47 -10.38 -1.19 23.24
C GLU A 47 -8.90 -1.58 23.37
N ARG A 48 -8.62 -2.76 23.95
CA ARG A 48 -7.27 -3.35 23.98
C ARG A 48 -6.71 -3.57 22.58
N ILE A 49 -7.44 -4.24 21.68
CA ILE A 49 -6.98 -4.47 20.29
C ILE A 49 -6.67 -3.16 19.57
N MET A 50 -7.50 -2.13 19.74
CA MET A 50 -7.26 -0.81 19.14
C MET A 50 -5.98 -0.16 19.66
N ALA A 51 -5.77 -0.19 20.98
CA ALA A 51 -4.56 0.35 21.61
C ALA A 51 -3.29 -0.42 21.19
N GLU A 52 -3.35 -1.76 21.17
CA GLU A 52 -2.26 -2.61 20.71
C GLU A 52 -1.94 -2.35 19.23
N THR A 53 -2.98 -2.16 18.40
CA THR A 53 -2.80 -1.82 16.98
C THR A 53 -2.09 -0.48 16.80
N GLU A 54 -2.53 0.59 17.49
CA GLU A 54 -1.84 1.88 17.46
C GLU A 54 -0.38 1.76 17.91
N ALA A 55 -0.14 1.03 19.01
CA ALA A 55 1.20 0.82 19.53
C ALA A 55 2.12 0.09 18.53
N LEU A 56 1.61 -0.94 17.84
CA LEU A 56 2.36 -1.64 16.79
C LEU A 56 2.71 -0.72 15.63
N TRP A 57 1.78 0.12 15.18
CA TRP A 57 2.07 1.13 14.15
C TRP A 57 3.17 2.09 14.59
N ARG A 58 3.11 2.58 15.83
CA ARG A 58 4.12 3.49 16.38
C ARG A 58 5.48 2.84 16.52
N GLU A 59 5.52 1.61 17.04
CA GLU A 59 6.76 0.86 17.25
C GLU A 59 7.42 0.51 15.92
N LEU A 60 6.69 -0.08 14.97
CA LEU A 60 7.22 -0.58 13.71
C LEU A 60 7.74 0.52 12.77
N LEU A 61 7.18 1.72 12.84
CA LEU A 61 7.57 2.85 11.99
C LEU A 61 8.25 3.99 12.77
N HIS A 62 8.53 3.79 14.05
CA HIS A 62 9.09 4.82 14.94
C HIS A 62 8.30 6.16 14.85
N ILE A 63 6.96 6.08 14.87
CA ILE A 63 6.08 7.25 14.65
C ILE A 63 6.22 8.25 15.83
N PRO A 64 6.62 9.51 15.57
CA PRO A 64 6.77 10.51 16.62
C PRO A 64 5.45 10.88 17.34
N GLU A 65 5.56 11.38 18.58
CA GLU A 65 4.40 11.71 19.43
C GLU A 65 3.51 12.83 18.86
N ASN A 66 4.08 13.75 18.08
CA ASN A 66 3.36 14.82 17.41
C ASN A 66 2.52 14.35 16.20
N TYR A 67 2.43 13.04 15.95
CA TYR A 67 1.54 12.43 14.97
C TYR A 67 0.39 11.68 15.62
N GLU A 68 -0.71 11.58 14.90
CA GLU A 68 -1.81 10.67 15.20
C GLU A 68 -1.88 9.54 14.16
N VAL A 69 -2.28 8.34 14.60
CA VAL A 69 -2.54 7.18 13.74
C VAL A 69 -4.05 6.91 13.76
N ILE A 70 -4.68 6.96 12.59
CA ILE A 70 -6.12 6.87 12.42
C ILE A 70 -6.48 5.66 11.57
N PHE A 71 -7.55 4.96 11.95
CA PHE A 71 -8.10 3.81 11.22
C PHE A 71 -9.53 4.09 10.75
N LEU A 72 -9.72 4.17 9.43
CA LEU A 72 -10.97 4.59 8.80
C LEU A 72 -11.50 3.53 7.83
N GLY A 73 -12.81 3.55 7.57
CA GLY A 73 -13.40 2.87 6.42
C GLY A 73 -13.18 3.62 5.09
N GLY A 74 -13.78 3.14 4.00
CA GLY A 74 -13.87 3.86 2.72
C GLY A 74 -12.71 3.69 1.73
N GLY A 75 -11.52 3.29 2.20
CA GLY A 75 -10.36 3.03 1.35
C GLY A 75 -9.55 4.28 1.01
N ALA A 76 -8.39 4.08 0.38
CA ALA A 76 -7.49 5.16 -0.05
C ALA A 76 -8.17 6.19 -0.98
N SER A 77 -9.14 5.76 -1.80
CA SER A 77 -9.90 6.69 -2.67
C SER A 77 -10.67 7.75 -1.88
N THR A 78 -11.16 7.44 -0.68
CA THR A 78 -11.78 8.45 0.20
C THR A 78 -10.74 9.47 0.69
N GLN A 79 -9.48 9.04 0.85
CA GLN A 79 -8.40 9.94 1.24
C GLN A 79 -8.01 10.92 0.13
N PHE A 80 -8.28 10.58 -1.14
CA PHE A 80 -8.05 11.49 -2.27
C PHE A 80 -8.84 12.80 -2.13
N PHE A 81 -10.01 12.78 -1.47
CA PHE A 81 -10.75 14.00 -1.14
C PHE A 81 -10.62 14.43 0.33
N HIS A 82 -10.40 13.52 1.30
CA HIS A 82 -10.18 13.93 2.71
C HIS A 82 -8.90 14.75 2.88
N VAL A 83 -7.80 14.38 2.23
CA VAL A 83 -6.54 15.11 2.32
C VAL A 83 -6.75 16.57 1.91
N PRO A 84 -7.14 16.88 0.65
CA PRO A 84 -7.34 18.27 0.26
C PRO A 84 -8.43 18.96 1.07
N ALA A 85 -9.50 18.27 1.49
CA ALA A 85 -10.49 18.85 2.38
C ALA A 85 -9.87 19.43 3.67
N ASN A 86 -8.97 18.67 4.31
CA ASN A 86 -8.40 19.02 5.62
C ASN A 86 -7.16 19.93 5.57
N ILE A 87 -6.40 19.94 4.47
CA ILE A 87 -5.10 20.65 4.44
C ILE A 87 -4.84 21.55 3.22
N LEU A 88 -5.69 21.55 2.18
CA LEU A 88 -5.54 22.48 1.05
C LEU A 88 -6.21 23.81 1.39
N ASN A 89 -5.55 24.97 1.29
CA ASN A 89 -6.23 26.27 1.34
C ASN A 89 -6.31 26.92 -0.04
N LYS A 90 -5.19 26.94 -0.75
CA LYS A 90 -5.02 27.62 -2.03
C LYS A 90 -4.50 26.68 -3.10
N LYS A 91 -3.30 26.10 -2.92
CA LYS A 91 -2.57 25.38 -3.97
C LYS A 91 -1.91 24.12 -3.47
N ALA A 92 -2.10 23.01 -4.18
CA ALA A 92 -1.40 21.75 -3.94
C ALA A 92 -0.49 21.39 -5.12
N ALA A 93 0.72 20.93 -4.83
CA ALA A 93 1.62 20.36 -5.81
C ALA A 93 1.44 18.83 -5.87
N TYR A 94 1.56 18.23 -7.06
CA TYR A 94 1.44 16.79 -7.26
C TYR A 94 2.52 16.24 -8.21
N LEU A 95 3.07 15.07 -7.88
CA LEU A 95 3.87 14.28 -8.79
C LEU A 95 3.00 13.18 -9.43
N GLN A 96 2.75 13.27 -10.73
CA GLN A 96 1.86 12.34 -11.45
C GLN A 96 2.63 11.13 -11.99
N THR A 97 2.87 10.13 -11.15
CA THR A 97 3.62 8.90 -11.52
C THR A 97 2.73 7.69 -11.80
N GLY A 98 1.42 7.87 -11.90
CA GLY A 98 0.51 6.77 -12.23
C GLY A 98 -0.97 7.10 -12.07
N VAL A 99 -1.80 6.06 -12.20
CA VAL A 99 -3.27 6.15 -12.14
C VAL A 99 -3.75 6.61 -10.76
N TRP A 100 -3.07 6.21 -9.69
CA TRP A 100 -3.46 6.61 -8.32
C TRP A 100 -3.21 8.09 -8.08
N ALA A 101 -2.03 8.60 -8.45
CA ALA A 101 -1.75 10.05 -8.46
C ALA A 101 -2.75 10.82 -9.32
N LYS A 102 -3.05 10.35 -10.54
CA LYS A 102 -4.05 10.97 -11.44
C LYS A 102 -5.45 11.05 -10.81
N LYS A 103 -5.85 10.04 -10.04
CA LYS A 103 -7.13 10.04 -9.31
C LYS A 103 -7.09 10.98 -8.11
N ALA A 104 -5.99 11.03 -7.36
CA ALA A 104 -5.82 11.97 -6.26
C ALA A 104 -5.87 13.45 -6.74
N ILE A 105 -5.17 13.75 -7.85
CA ILE A 105 -5.21 15.05 -8.53
C ILE A 105 -6.64 15.45 -8.90
N LYS A 106 -7.44 14.51 -9.43
CA LYS A 106 -8.82 14.78 -9.82
C LYS A 106 -9.67 15.25 -8.64
N GLU A 107 -9.54 14.59 -7.48
CA GLU A 107 -10.32 14.94 -6.29
C GLU A 107 -9.84 16.25 -5.64
N ALA A 108 -8.53 16.52 -5.65
CA ALA A 108 -7.97 17.76 -5.10
C ALA A 108 -8.46 19.04 -5.80
N LYS A 109 -8.75 18.96 -7.11
CA LYS A 109 -9.31 20.07 -7.89
C LYS A 109 -10.68 20.57 -7.41
N PHE A 110 -11.39 19.79 -6.58
CA PHE A 110 -12.63 20.27 -5.96
C PHE A 110 -12.40 21.25 -4.79
N TYR A 111 -11.16 21.37 -4.30
CA TYR A 111 -10.85 22.11 -3.06
C TYR A 111 -9.94 23.31 -3.26
N GLY A 112 -9.16 23.34 -4.35
CA GLY A 112 -8.24 24.45 -4.66
C GLY A 112 -7.46 24.21 -5.96
N ASP A 113 -6.46 25.05 -6.18
CA ASP A 113 -5.57 24.97 -7.34
C ASP A 113 -4.65 23.75 -7.23
N VAL A 114 -4.40 23.09 -8.36
CA VAL A 114 -3.51 21.93 -8.43
C VAL A 114 -2.44 22.14 -9.49
N GLU A 115 -1.19 22.08 -9.06
CA GLU A 115 -0.01 22.16 -9.91
C GLU A 115 0.63 20.77 -10.04
N VAL A 116 0.66 20.23 -11.26
CA VAL A 116 1.39 18.97 -11.52
C VAL A 116 2.83 19.32 -11.87
N VAL A 117 3.73 19.20 -10.89
CA VAL A 117 5.14 19.65 -11.02
C VAL A 117 5.96 18.78 -11.96
N ALA A 118 5.58 17.51 -12.09
CA ALA A 118 6.08 16.58 -13.10
C ALA A 118 5.15 15.39 -13.27
N SER A 119 5.28 14.71 -14.41
CA SER A 119 4.53 13.51 -14.77
C SER A 119 5.42 12.56 -15.56
N SER A 120 5.20 11.26 -15.43
CA SER A 120 5.78 10.23 -16.31
C SER A 120 4.74 9.63 -17.29
N GLU A 121 3.61 10.32 -17.48
CA GLU A 121 2.56 9.90 -18.41
C GLU A 121 3.05 9.78 -19.87
N ASP A 122 4.03 10.59 -20.26
CA ASP A 122 4.67 10.59 -21.59
C ASP A 122 5.29 9.23 -21.98
N LYS A 123 5.74 8.45 -20.99
CA LYS A 123 6.25 7.08 -21.17
C LYS A 123 5.44 6.06 -20.39
N ASN A 124 4.12 6.23 -20.31
CA ASN A 124 3.21 5.29 -19.66
C ASN A 124 3.64 4.92 -18.22
N TYR A 125 4.16 5.91 -17.48
CA TYR A 125 4.56 5.81 -16.08
C TYR A 125 5.66 4.79 -15.76
N THR A 126 6.51 4.50 -16.75
CA THR A 126 7.62 3.54 -16.66
C THR A 126 8.83 4.04 -15.87
N TYR A 127 8.81 5.29 -15.39
CA TYR A 127 9.87 5.90 -14.58
C TYR A 127 9.28 6.90 -13.58
N ILE A 128 10.10 7.36 -12.63
CA ILE A 128 9.81 8.43 -11.68
C ILE A 128 10.56 9.70 -12.13
N PRO A 129 9.87 10.80 -12.47
CA PRO A 129 10.53 12.06 -12.80
C PRO A 129 11.44 12.54 -11.67
N LYS A 130 12.64 13.06 -12.01
CA LYS A 130 13.62 13.56 -11.03
C LYS A 130 13.89 15.08 -11.17
N ASP A 131 13.65 15.61 -12.36
CA ASP A 131 13.86 17.03 -12.66
C ASP A 131 12.54 17.80 -12.49
N PHE A 132 12.27 18.23 -11.27
CA PHE A 132 11.13 19.08 -10.93
C PHE A 132 11.47 19.94 -9.72
N THR A 133 10.79 21.08 -9.60
CA THR A 133 10.88 21.95 -8.42
C THR A 133 9.54 21.95 -7.71
N VAL A 134 9.55 21.73 -6.40
CA VAL A 134 8.34 21.85 -5.59
C VAL A 134 8.09 23.33 -5.28
N PRO A 135 6.94 23.89 -5.65
CA PRO A 135 6.62 25.29 -5.36
C PRO A 135 6.52 25.51 -3.85
N THR A 136 7.26 26.50 -3.33
CA THR A 136 7.32 26.79 -1.88
C THR A 136 6.05 27.46 -1.34
N ASP A 137 5.18 27.94 -2.23
CA ASP A 137 3.88 28.54 -1.89
C ASP A 137 2.72 27.52 -1.95
N ALA A 138 3.00 26.23 -2.17
CA ALA A 138 1.99 25.18 -2.07
C ALA A 138 1.73 24.79 -0.61
N ASP A 139 0.46 24.52 -0.27
CA ASP A 139 0.04 24.05 1.05
C ASP A 139 0.59 22.64 1.35
N TYR A 140 0.69 21.81 0.31
CA TYR A 140 1.36 20.52 0.37
C TYR A 140 1.83 20.04 -1.02
N PHE A 141 2.74 19.08 -1.01
CA PHE A 141 3.18 18.30 -2.15
C PHE A 141 2.76 16.83 -1.97
N HIS A 142 2.07 16.26 -2.96
CA HIS A 142 1.58 14.88 -2.90
C HIS A 142 2.33 13.96 -3.86
N ILE A 143 2.72 12.80 -3.32
CA ILE A 143 3.36 11.72 -4.06
C ILE A 143 2.60 10.39 -3.87
N THR A 144 2.73 9.49 -4.84
CA THR A 144 2.42 8.06 -4.67
C THR A 144 3.74 7.32 -4.61
N THR A 145 4.08 6.73 -3.46
CA THR A 145 5.41 6.14 -3.25
C THR A 145 5.59 4.87 -4.08
N ASN A 146 4.55 4.05 -4.23
CA ASN A 146 4.59 2.86 -5.07
C ASN A 146 3.40 2.77 -6.05
N ASN A 147 3.70 2.77 -7.35
CA ASN A 147 2.72 2.78 -8.42
C ASN A 147 2.34 1.34 -8.83
N THR A 148 1.39 0.75 -8.09
CA THR A 148 0.99 -0.67 -8.18
C THR A 148 0.71 -1.22 -9.59
N ILE A 149 0.27 -0.38 -10.53
CA ILE A 149 -0.06 -0.79 -11.91
C ILE A 149 1.18 -0.81 -12.81
N TYR A 150 2.13 0.07 -12.55
CA TYR A 150 3.26 0.35 -13.45
C TYR A 150 4.58 -0.25 -12.93
N GLY A 151 4.62 -0.62 -11.65
CA GLY A 151 5.79 -1.24 -11.03
C GLY A 151 6.96 -0.26 -10.84
N THR A 152 6.65 1.01 -10.58
CA THR A 152 7.62 2.06 -10.23
C THR A 152 7.48 2.50 -8.78
N GLU A 153 8.60 2.77 -8.11
CA GLU A 153 8.63 3.06 -6.68
C GLU A 153 9.70 4.10 -6.28
N ILE A 154 9.30 5.03 -5.41
CA ILE A 154 10.14 5.98 -4.70
C ILE A 154 10.64 5.32 -3.40
N LYS A 155 11.86 4.80 -3.45
CA LYS A 155 12.49 4.02 -2.37
C LYS A 155 13.28 4.85 -1.36
N TYR A 156 13.03 6.16 -1.29
CA TYR A 156 13.71 7.09 -0.38
C TYR A 156 12.71 8.09 0.19
N ASP A 157 13.05 8.68 1.33
CA ASP A 157 12.23 9.70 1.98
C ASP A 157 12.76 11.10 1.63
N MET A 158 11.96 11.84 0.86
CA MET A 158 12.33 13.11 0.24
C MET A 158 12.34 14.26 1.24
N ASP A 159 13.36 15.11 1.16
CA ASP A 159 13.32 16.42 1.81
C ASP A 159 12.44 17.36 0.99
N CYS A 160 11.39 17.89 1.60
CA CYS A 160 10.37 18.69 0.93
C CYS A 160 10.26 20.07 1.59
N PRO A 161 10.26 21.17 0.81
CA PRO A 161 10.19 22.53 1.37
C PRO A 161 8.80 22.90 1.91
N VAL A 162 7.79 22.06 1.64
CA VAL A 162 6.39 22.21 2.09
C VAL A 162 5.91 20.90 2.72
N ASN A 163 4.68 20.83 3.20
CA ASN A 163 4.12 19.60 3.75
C ASN A 163 4.12 18.47 2.71
N LEU A 164 4.82 17.36 2.98
CA LEU A 164 4.82 16.20 2.10
C LEU A 164 3.69 15.24 2.46
N VAL A 165 2.89 14.85 1.47
CA VAL A 165 1.81 13.86 1.59
C VAL A 165 2.11 12.65 0.73
N ALA A 166 1.95 11.45 1.29
CA ALA A 166 2.23 10.21 0.58
C ALA A 166 1.06 9.21 0.62
N ASP A 167 0.65 8.73 -0.56
CA ASP A 167 -0.07 7.47 -0.68
C ASP A 167 0.93 6.31 -0.63
N MET A 168 0.96 5.60 0.51
CA MET A 168 1.81 4.43 0.75
C MET A 168 0.99 3.12 0.78
N SER A 169 -0.15 3.09 0.08
CA SER A 169 -1.05 1.92 0.13
C SER A 169 -0.34 0.60 -0.17
N SER A 170 0.60 0.57 -1.12
CA SER A 170 1.22 -0.68 -1.63
C SER A 170 2.63 -0.98 -1.12
N ASP A 171 3.18 -0.17 -0.23
CA ASP A 171 4.57 -0.28 0.23
C ASP A 171 4.77 0.14 1.70
N ILE A 172 3.74 0.60 2.42
CA ILE A 172 3.83 0.82 3.87
C ILE A 172 4.30 -0.46 4.59
N MET A 173 5.15 -0.35 5.62
CA MET A 173 5.76 -1.49 6.33
C MET A 173 6.66 -2.42 5.48
N SER A 174 7.00 -2.04 4.24
CA SER A 174 7.88 -2.86 3.39
C SER A 174 9.37 -2.54 3.53
N ARG A 175 9.68 -1.30 3.91
CA ARG A 175 11.01 -0.74 4.16
C ARG A 175 10.96 0.27 5.31
N PRO A 176 12.09 0.57 5.99
CA PRO A 176 12.14 1.67 6.94
C PRO A 176 11.72 2.98 6.27
N VAL A 177 10.98 3.81 7.02
CA VAL A 177 10.49 5.11 6.57
C VAL A 177 10.76 6.13 7.68
N ASP A 178 11.38 7.25 7.34
CA ASP A 178 11.47 8.41 8.23
C ASP A 178 10.13 9.16 8.22
N ILE A 179 9.27 8.84 9.20
CA ILE A 179 7.93 9.42 9.33
C ILE A 179 7.99 10.95 9.50
N SER A 180 9.07 11.49 10.08
CA SER A 180 9.20 12.92 10.35
C SER A 180 9.25 13.79 9.09
N LYS A 181 9.64 13.20 7.95
CA LYS A 181 9.67 13.88 6.64
C LYS A 181 8.29 14.06 6.01
N TYR A 182 7.28 13.33 6.48
CA TYR A 182 5.93 13.36 5.92
C TYR A 182 5.00 14.13 6.85
N ALA A 183 4.21 15.04 6.31
CA ALA A 183 3.13 15.67 7.05
C ALA A 183 1.93 14.73 7.19
N LEU A 184 1.66 13.93 6.15
CA LEU A 184 0.57 12.95 6.13
C LEU A 184 0.95 11.74 5.28
N ILE A 185 0.74 10.54 5.82
CA ILE A 185 0.83 9.27 5.08
C ILE A 185 -0.55 8.61 5.16
N TYR A 186 -1.03 8.06 4.05
CA TYR A 186 -2.26 7.25 4.07
C TYR A 186 -2.16 6.03 3.17
N GLY A 187 -3.06 5.08 3.38
CA GLY A 187 -3.23 3.97 2.45
C GLY A 187 -4.34 3.01 2.84
N GLY A 188 -4.81 2.25 1.86
CA GLY A 188 -5.70 1.12 2.11
C GLY A 188 -4.90 -0.10 2.56
N ALA A 189 -5.33 -0.78 3.62
CA ALA A 189 -4.57 -1.89 4.19
C ALA A 189 -4.44 -3.11 3.27
N GLN A 190 -5.36 -3.28 2.31
CA GLN A 190 -5.55 -4.48 1.49
C GLN A 190 -4.41 -4.87 0.56
N LYS A 191 -3.32 -4.09 0.53
CA LYS A 191 -2.17 -4.39 -0.32
C LYS A 191 -1.01 -4.96 0.49
N ASN A 192 -0.66 -4.40 1.65
CA ASN A 192 0.55 -4.83 2.35
C ASN A 192 0.38 -5.15 3.85
N VAL A 193 -0.67 -4.66 4.52
CA VAL A 193 -0.77 -4.70 5.99
C VAL A 193 -2.08 -5.28 6.53
N GLY A 194 -3.00 -5.72 5.67
CA GLY A 194 -4.25 -6.32 6.14
C GLY A 194 -5.24 -6.59 5.01
N PRO A 195 -6.52 -6.84 5.33
CA PRO A 195 -7.56 -7.06 4.35
C PRO A 195 -8.16 -5.73 3.85
N ALA A 196 -9.04 -5.82 2.86
CA ALA A 196 -9.91 -4.70 2.52
C ALA A 196 -10.87 -4.34 3.65
N GLY A 197 -11.22 -3.06 3.74
CA GLY A 197 -12.19 -2.54 4.71
C GLY A 197 -11.61 -1.53 5.70
N VAL A 198 -10.28 -1.47 5.87
CA VAL A 198 -9.60 -0.47 6.71
C VAL A 198 -8.57 0.34 5.91
N THR A 199 -8.50 1.63 6.23
CA THR A 199 -7.57 2.63 5.71
C THR A 199 -6.83 3.20 6.89
N PHE A 200 -5.51 3.29 6.80
CA PHE A 200 -4.71 3.98 7.82
C PHE A 200 -4.41 5.40 7.35
N VAL A 201 -4.27 6.31 8.32
CA VAL A 201 -3.74 7.66 8.12
C VAL A 201 -2.79 7.95 9.27
N ILE A 202 -1.56 8.35 8.96
CA ILE A 202 -0.58 8.86 9.92
C ILE A 202 -0.43 10.34 9.62
N VAL A 203 -0.84 11.21 10.54
CA VAL A 203 -0.93 12.67 10.28
C VAL A 203 -0.27 13.48 11.37
N ARG A 204 0.56 14.45 10.98
CA ARG A 204 1.19 15.38 11.91
C ARG A 204 0.14 16.36 12.43
N LYS A 205 0.03 16.49 13.75
CA LYS A 205 -1.09 17.20 14.39
C LYS A 205 -1.15 18.69 14.06
N ASP A 206 0.01 19.31 13.82
CA ASP A 206 0.13 20.75 13.57
C ASP A 206 -0.42 21.21 12.21
N ILE A 207 -0.67 20.32 11.25
CA ILE A 207 -1.16 20.72 9.92
C ILE A 207 -2.69 20.86 9.86
N LEU A 208 -3.40 20.36 10.87
CA LEU A 208 -4.87 20.31 10.90
C LEU A 208 -5.48 21.56 11.54
N GLY A 209 -6.76 21.80 11.25
CA GLY A 209 -7.51 22.95 11.78
C GLY A 209 -7.09 24.30 11.17
N LYS A 210 -6.33 24.29 10.08
CA LYS A 210 -5.79 25.47 9.40
C LYS A 210 -6.57 25.86 8.13
N VAL A 211 -7.55 25.05 7.72
CA VAL A 211 -8.37 25.35 6.54
C VAL A 211 -9.52 26.30 6.87
N GLU A 212 -9.80 27.24 5.99
CA GLU A 212 -10.91 28.20 6.18
C GLU A 212 -12.30 27.57 5.95
N ARG A 213 -12.35 26.48 5.18
CA ARG A 213 -13.61 25.81 4.85
C ARG A 213 -14.18 25.06 6.04
N LYS A 214 -15.50 25.09 6.16
CA LYS A 214 -16.22 24.26 7.13
C LYS A 214 -16.22 22.79 6.67
N LEU A 215 -15.78 21.91 7.56
CA LEU A 215 -15.76 20.46 7.31
C LEU A 215 -16.98 19.78 7.92
N GLN A 216 -17.50 18.75 7.23
CA GLN A 216 -18.42 17.80 7.84
C GLN A 216 -17.67 16.95 8.86
N THR A 217 -18.35 16.58 9.96
CA THR A 217 -17.73 15.88 11.10
C THR A 217 -16.93 14.64 10.71
N MET A 218 -17.46 13.77 9.84
CA MET A 218 -16.74 12.56 9.41
C MET A 218 -15.54 12.83 8.49
N VAL A 219 -15.50 13.98 7.83
CA VAL A 219 -14.41 14.40 6.93
C VAL A 219 -13.25 14.99 7.72
N ASP A 220 -13.54 15.70 8.81
CA ASP A 220 -12.54 16.29 9.68
C ASP A 220 -11.68 15.22 10.37
N TYR A 221 -10.37 15.22 10.12
CA TYR A 221 -9.45 14.27 10.73
C TYR A 221 -9.42 14.36 12.26
N THR A 222 -9.59 15.56 12.82
CA THR A 222 -9.54 15.79 14.27
C THR A 222 -10.69 15.11 15.01
N THR A 223 -11.83 14.89 14.34
CA THR A 223 -12.95 14.08 14.87
C THR A 223 -12.48 12.69 15.29
N HIS A 224 -11.55 12.11 14.53
CA HIS A 224 -11.10 10.73 14.73
C HIS A 224 -10.00 10.60 15.78
N PHE A 225 -9.51 11.72 16.36
CA PHE A 225 -8.56 11.69 17.46
C PHE A 225 -9.23 11.25 18.76
N GLY A 226 -10.55 11.42 18.86
CA GLY A 226 -11.30 11.13 20.09
C GLY A 226 -11.03 12.16 21.19
N LYS A 227 -11.86 12.13 22.24
CA LYS A 227 -11.62 12.93 23.45
C LYS A 227 -10.76 12.19 24.46
N GLU A 228 -10.84 10.87 24.43
CA GLU A 228 -10.10 9.94 25.27
C GLU A 228 -9.44 8.86 24.39
N PRO A 229 -8.39 8.16 24.88
CA PRO A 229 -7.76 7.08 24.11
C PRO A 229 -8.74 6.02 23.57
N ARG A 230 -9.80 5.71 24.33
CA ARG A 230 -10.88 4.78 23.95
C ARG A 230 -11.79 5.26 22.82
N ASP A 231 -11.64 6.50 22.36
CA ASP A 231 -12.43 7.07 21.25
C ASP A 231 -11.65 7.17 19.95
N LYS A 232 -10.32 6.96 19.98
CA LYS A 232 -9.44 7.06 18.82
C LYS A 232 -9.93 6.17 17.69
N SER A 233 -10.18 6.76 16.52
CA SER A 233 -10.73 6.10 15.33
C SER A 233 -12.09 5.41 15.54
N MET A 234 -12.80 5.74 16.61
CA MET A 234 -14.06 5.11 17.01
C MET A 234 -15.19 6.12 17.17
N PHE A 235 -15.13 7.27 16.48
CA PHE A 235 -16.20 8.26 16.50
C PHE A 235 -17.55 7.63 16.09
N ASN A 236 -17.54 6.81 15.03
CA ASN A 236 -18.63 5.89 14.68
C ASN A 236 -18.13 4.44 14.76
N THR A 237 -18.97 3.47 14.38
CA THR A 237 -18.59 2.06 14.34
C THR A 237 -17.42 1.84 13.37
N PRO A 238 -16.23 1.42 13.85
CA PRO A 238 -15.06 1.20 13.01
C PRO A 238 -15.19 -0.13 12.23
N PRO A 239 -14.34 -0.37 11.22
CA PRO A 239 -14.26 -1.66 10.53
C PRO A 239 -13.58 -2.72 11.41
N VAL A 240 -14.28 -3.18 12.46
CA VAL A 240 -13.80 -4.06 13.54
C VAL A 240 -12.99 -5.24 13.00
N PHE A 241 -13.59 -6.05 12.12
CA PHE A 241 -12.90 -7.25 11.62
C PHE A 241 -11.65 -6.93 10.79
N SER A 242 -11.71 -5.93 9.92
CA SER A 242 -10.57 -5.54 9.09
C SER A 242 -9.40 -5.00 9.93
N ILE A 243 -9.70 -4.24 10.99
CA ILE A 243 -8.69 -3.76 11.94
C ILE A 243 -8.07 -4.94 12.69
N PHE A 244 -8.86 -5.92 13.14
CA PHE A 244 -8.33 -7.10 13.83
C PHE A 244 -7.37 -7.92 12.97
N VAL A 245 -7.68 -8.14 11.70
CA VAL A 245 -6.77 -8.87 10.80
C VAL A 245 -5.50 -8.05 10.52
N MET A 246 -5.61 -6.72 10.41
CA MET A 246 -4.45 -5.83 10.32
C MET A 246 -3.59 -5.91 11.58
N HIS A 247 -4.20 -5.88 12.77
CA HIS A 247 -3.53 -6.07 14.06
C HIS A 247 -2.67 -7.35 14.08
N GLU A 248 -3.27 -8.50 13.74
CA GLU A 248 -2.56 -9.77 13.71
C GLU A 248 -1.47 -9.82 12.62
N THR A 249 -1.67 -9.11 11.51
CA THR A 249 -0.65 -8.95 10.46
C THR A 249 0.55 -8.14 10.96
N LEU A 250 0.32 -7.07 11.74
CA LEU A 250 1.38 -6.23 12.30
C LEU A 250 2.17 -6.96 13.40
N LYS A 251 1.49 -7.77 14.22
CA LYS A 251 2.16 -8.66 15.18
C LYS A 251 3.11 -9.62 14.47
N TRP A 252 2.66 -10.23 13.37
CA TRP A 252 3.50 -11.09 12.54
C TRP A 252 4.71 -10.34 11.95
N VAL A 253 4.53 -9.09 11.48
CA VAL A 253 5.66 -8.26 11.01
C VAL A 253 6.67 -8.03 12.14
N LYS A 254 6.19 -7.70 13.34
CA LYS A 254 7.04 -7.50 14.53
C LYS A 254 7.80 -8.77 14.90
N GLU A 255 7.13 -9.92 14.94
CA GLU A 255 7.73 -11.22 15.26
C GLU A 255 8.85 -11.63 14.29
N LEU A 256 8.76 -11.21 13.02
CA LEU A 256 9.79 -11.45 12.03
C LEU A 256 10.99 -10.48 12.09
N GLY A 257 11.04 -9.61 13.09
CA GLY A 257 12.13 -8.65 13.29
C GLY A 257 11.84 -7.26 12.72
N GLY A 258 10.56 -6.92 12.54
CA GLY A 258 10.13 -5.58 12.17
C GLY A 258 10.40 -5.21 10.70
N VAL A 259 10.35 -3.91 10.43
CA VAL A 259 10.37 -3.38 9.07
C VAL A 259 11.75 -3.53 8.41
N GLU A 260 12.83 -3.54 9.20
CA GLU A 260 14.20 -3.79 8.74
C GLU A 260 14.35 -5.21 8.19
N ALA A 261 13.78 -6.20 8.88
CA ALA A 261 13.78 -7.58 8.43
C ALA A 261 12.88 -7.76 7.20
N MET A 262 11.70 -7.13 7.18
CA MET A 262 10.81 -7.12 6.00
C MET A 262 11.51 -6.57 4.78
N ASN A 263 12.25 -5.46 4.91
CA ASN A 263 12.98 -4.87 3.80
C ASN A 263 13.96 -5.85 3.16
N LYS A 264 14.75 -6.55 3.98
CA LYS A 264 15.72 -7.56 3.50
C LYS A 264 15.02 -8.67 2.70
N ILE A 265 13.92 -9.20 3.24
CA ILE A 265 13.13 -10.25 2.59
C ILE A 265 12.52 -9.75 1.27
N ASN A 266 11.98 -8.53 1.27
CA ASN A 266 11.34 -7.95 0.09
C ASN A 266 12.35 -7.64 -1.01
N VAL A 267 13.53 -7.12 -0.67
CA VAL A 267 14.63 -6.91 -1.61
C VAL A 267 15.12 -8.24 -2.19
N GLU A 268 15.26 -9.29 -1.37
CA GLU A 268 15.63 -10.63 -1.86
C GLU A 268 14.60 -11.17 -2.88
N LYS A 269 13.31 -11.09 -2.56
CA LYS A 269 12.23 -11.48 -3.47
C LYS A 269 12.27 -10.69 -4.79
N ALA A 270 12.40 -9.38 -4.70
CA ALA A 270 12.41 -8.50 -5.87
C ALA A 270 13.61 -8.79 -6.77
N ASN A 271 14.82 -8.90 -6.19
CA ASN A 271 16.03 -9.23 -6.93
C ASN A 271 15.90 -10.58 -7.64
N MET A 272 15.44 -11.62 -6.93
CA MET A 272 15.26 -12.94 -7.51
C MET A 272 14.37 -12.93 -8.77
N LEU A 273 13.27 -12.18 -8.73
CA LEU A 273 12.35 -12.08 -9.87
C LEU A 273 12.90 -11.17 -10.97
N TYR A 274 13.51 -10.03 -10.63
CA TYR A 274 14.10 -9.14 -11.63
C TYR A 274 15.31 -9.74 -12.31
N ASP A 275 16.14 -10.51 -11.61
CA ASP A 275 17.27 -11.24 -12.17
C ASP A 275 16.79 -12.26 -13.20
N GLU A 276 15.69 -12.96 -12.91
CA GLU A 276 15.03 -13.86 -13.87
C GLU A 276 14.52 -13.09 -15.09
N ILE A 277 13.82 -11.97 -14.89
CA ILE A 277 13.30 -11.14 -15.99
C ILE A 277 14.43 -10.61 -16.87
N ASP A 278 15.53 -10.16 -16.28
CA ASP A 278 16.64 -9.55 -17.01
C ASP A 278 17.47 -10.58 -17.79
N ARG A 279 17.55 -11.84 -17.32
CA ARG A 279 18.29 -12.90 -18.02
C ARG A 279 17.45 -13.66 -19.06
N ASN A 280 16.13 -13.69 -18.89
CA ASN A 280 15.24 -14.55 -19.67
C ASN A 280 14.85 -13.87 -20.97
N LYS A 281 15.20 -14.47 -22.11
CA LYS A 281 15.03 -13.83 -23.43
C LYS A 281 13.56 -13.64 -23.82
N MET A 282 12.64 -14.33 -23.16
CA MET A 282 11.20 -14.19 -23.44
C MET A 282 10.57 -12.96 -22.79
N PHE A 283 11.14 -12.46 -21.69
CA PHE A 283 10.51 -11.42 -20.87
C PHE A 283 11.33 -10.12 -20.83
N GLN A 284 10.66 -9.02 -20.51
CA GLN A 284 11.30 -7.75 -20.19
C GLN A 284 10.48 -7.00 -19.13
N GLY A 285 11.17 -6.35 -18.19
CA GLY A 285 10.54 -5.49 -17.20
C GLY A 285 10.01 -4.19 -17.83
N THR A 286 8.89 -3.67 -17.34
CA THR A 286 8.29 -2.45 -17.90
C THR A 286 8.86 -1.16 -17.32
N ALA A 287 9.37 -1.20 -16.08
CA ALA A 287 9.94 -0.05 -15.40
C ALA A 287 11.44 0.10 -15.66
N VAL A 288 11.89 1.35 -15.76
CA VAL A 288 13.31 1.72 -15.74
C VAL A 288 13.97 1.18 -14.47
N LYS A 289 15.19 0.64 -14.59
CA LYS A 289 15.81 -0.24 -13.58
C LYS A 289 15.89 0.38 -12.19
N GLU A 290 16.34 1.63 -12.09
CA GLU A 290 16.47 2.37 -10.83
C GLU A 290 15.13 2.62 -10.14
N ASP A 291 14.05 2.71 -10.91
CA ASP A 291 12.70 3.01 -10.41
C ASP A 291 11.87 1.76 -10.17
N ARG A 292 12.38 0.56 -10.46
CA ARG A 292 11.69 -0.72 -10.22
C ARG A 292 11.13 -0.84 -8.81
N SER A 293 9.87 -1.24 -8.73
CA SER A 293 9.18 -1.53 -7.47
C SER A 293 9.63 -2.85 -6.87
N ILE A 294 9.91 -2.88 -5.57
CA ILE A 294 10.16 -4.13 -4.84
C ILE A 294 8.86 -4.83 -4.43
N MET A 295 7.71 -4.19 -4.63
CA MET A 295 6.39 -4.69 -4.24
C MET A 295 5.58 -5.23 -5.42
N ASN A 296 5.64 -4.56 -6.58
CA ASN A 296 4.86 -4.90 -7.77
C ASN A 296 5.76 -4.99 -9.00
N VAL A 297 6.14 -6.22 -9.35
CA VAL A 297 7.02 -6.49 -10.48
C VAL A 297 6.18 -6.63 -11.76
N CYS A 298 6.23 -5.62 -12.61
CA CYS A 298 5.55 -5.60 -13.91
C CYS A 298 6.51 -5.98 -15.04
N PHE A 299 6.07 -6.87 -15.92
CA PHE A 299 6.85 -7.37 -17.04
C PHE A 299 5.92 -7.79 -18.20
N VAL A 300 6.48 -7.84 -19.40
CA VAL A 300 5.80 -8.23 -20.64
C VAL A 300 6.65 -9.26 -21.39
N MET A 301 6.06 -9.91 -22.39
CA MET A 301 6.87 -10.64 -23.38
C MET A 301 7.72 -9.66 -24.19
N ASN A 302 8.93 -10.06 -24.57
CA ASN A 302 9.68 -9.38 -25.62
C ASN A 302 8.91 -9.46 -26.94
N GLU A 303 9.07 -8.46 -27.81
CA GLU A 303 8.23 -8.30 -29.02
C GLU A 303 8.26 -9.55 -29.91
N GLN A 304 9.40 -10.24 -30.00
CA GLN A 304 9.55 -11.48 -30.78
C GLN A 304 8.81 -12.71 -30.21
N TYR A 305 8.32 -12.64 -28.97
CA TYR A 305 7.59 -13.72 -28.27
C TYR A 305 6.17 -13.29 -27.85
N LYS A 306 5.67 -12.18 -28.40
CA LYS A 306 4.38 -11.59 -28.01
C LYS A 306 3.19 -12.52 -28.27
N ASP A 307 3.27 -13.38 -29.28
CA ASP A 307 2.29 -14.42 -29.57
C ASP A 307 2.18 -15.48 -28.45
N LYS A 308 3.20 -15.58 -27.59
CA LYS A 308 3.26 -16.53 -26.46
C LYS A 308 2.64 -16.00 -25.16
N GLU A 309 2.13 -14.77 -25.13
CA GLU A 309 1.58 -14.17 -23.90
C GLU A 309 0.42 -15.01 -23.32
N ALA A 310 -0.52 -15.42 -24.18
CA ALA A 310 -1.66 -16.25 -23.77
C ALA A 310 -1.24 -17.66 -23.31
N ASP A 311 -0.27 -18.25 -24.00
CA ASP A 311 0.28 -19.57 -23.68
C ASP A 311 0.98 -19.56 -22.32
N PHE A 312 1.78 -18.52 -22.02
CA PHE A 312 2.41 -18.38 -20.71
C PHE A 312 1.38 -18.17 -19.60
N MET A 313 0.33 -17.36 -19.82
CA MET A 313 -0.75 -17.21 -18.84
C MET A 313 -1.41 -18.55 -18.51
N ALA A 314 -1.69 -19.37 -19.51
CA ALA A 314 -2.27 -20.70 -19.31
C ALA A 314 -1.28 -21.62 -18.57
N PHE A 315 -0.03 -21.64 -19.01
CA PHE A 315 1.05 -22.45 -18.42
C PHE A 315 1.31 -22.13 -16.95
N ALA A 316 1.32 -20.84 -16.60
CA ALA A 316 1.52 -20.37 -15.23
C ALA A 316 0.31 -20.70 -14.35
N LYS A 317 -0.92 -20.55 -14.88
CA LYS A 317 -2.15 -20.95 -14.18
C LYS A 317 -2.14 -22.45 -13.88
N GLU A 318 -1.75 -23.27 -14.85
CA GLU A 318 -1.59 -24.72 -14.64
C GLU A 318 -0.58 -25.01 -13.54
N ARG A 319 0.49 -24.22 -13.42
CA ARG A 319 1.51 -24.28 -12.35
C ARG A 319 1.09 -23.68 -11.01
N GLY A 320 -0.15 -23.21 -10.87
CA GLY A 320 -0.69 -22.71 -9.61
C GLY A 320 -0.39 -21.24 -9.36
N MET A 321 0.11 -20.50 -10.36
CA MET A 321 0.30 -19.04 -10.27
C MET A 321 -1.05 -18.35 -10.42
N VAL A 322 -1.46 -17.62 -9.39
CA VAL A 322 -2.73 -16.87 -9.34
C VAL A 322 -2.42 -15.38 -9.23
N GLY A 323 -3.18 -14.56 -9.95
CA GLY A 323 -3.09 -13.10 -9.82
C GLY A 323 -1.94 -12.43 -10.61
N ILE A 324 -1.26 -13.17 -11.50
CA ILE A 324 -0.14 -12.62 -12.28
C ILE A 324 -0.56 -11.86 -13.56
N LYS A 325 -1.85 -11.86 -13.92
CA LYS A 325 -2.35 -11.10 -15.07
C LYS A 325 -2.18 -9.61 -14.80
N GLY A 326 -1.51 -8.91 -15.71
CA GLY A 326 -1.31 -7.46 -15.64
C GLY A 326 -2.64 -6.70 -15.61
N HIS A 327 -2.59 -5.46 -15.14
CA HIS A 327 -3.79 -4.64 -15.06
C HIS A 327 -4.34 -4.35 -16.46
N ARG A 328 -5.66 -4.36 -16.62
CA ARG A 328 -6.35 -4.21 -17.92
C ARG A 328 -5.94 -3.00 -18.76
N SER A 329 -5.43 -1.94 -18.12
CA SER A 329 -4.99 -0.71 -18.80
C SER A 329 -3.59 -0.79 -19.39
N VAL A 330 -2.79 -1.79 -19.01
CA VAL A 330 -1.39 -1.94 -19.44
C VAL A 330 -1.08 -3.30 -20.07
N GLY A 331 -1.91 -4.32 -19.82
CA GLY A 331 -1.67 -5.68 -20.34
C GLY A 331 -0.52 -6.38 -19.63
N GLY A 332 0.03 -7.43 -20.26
CA GLY A 332 1.19 -8.16 -19.76
C GLY A 332 0.98 -8.85 -18.42
N PHE A 333 2.03 -8.84 -17.60
CA PHE A 333 2.10 -9.56 -16.33
C PHE A 333 2.45 -8.63 -15.18
N ARG A 334 1.98 -8.99 -13.98
CA ARG A 334 2.37 -8.34 -12.74
C ARG A 334 2.38 -9.35 -11.59
N ALA A 335 3.53 -9.55 -10.98
CA ALA A 335 3.66 -10.29 -9.74
C ALA A 335 3.67 -9.31 -8.56
N SER A 336 2.67 -9.37 -7.69
CA SER A 336 2.66 -8.57 -6.46
C SER A 336 3.25 -9.39 -5.31
N ILE A 337 4.41 -8.95 -4.83
CA ILE A 337 5.30 -9.68 -3.92
C ILE A 337 5.40 -8.97 -2.55
N TYR A 338 4.27 -8.42 -2.10
CA TYR A 338 4.05 -7.81 -0.79
C TYR A 338 4.60 -8.62 0.39
N ASN A 339 4.66 -8.04 1.59
CA ASN A 339 5.30 -8.62 2.78
C ASN A 339 4.94 -10.10 2.98
N ALA A 340 3.64 -10.42 2.98
CA ALA A 340 3.13 -11.76 3.21
C ALA A 340 3.28 -12.74 2.03
N CYS A 341 3.77 -12.29 0.87
CA CYS A 341 4.11 -13.18 -0.24
C CYS A 341 5.37 -13.99 0.11
N PRO A 342 5.28 -15.33 0.21
CA PRO A 342 6.43 -16.16 0.58
C PRO A 342 7.51 -16.15 -0.50
N VAL A 343 8.78 -16.22 -0.10
CA VAL A 343 9.93 -16.35 -1.01
C VAL A 343 9.78 -17.56 -1.92
N GLU A 344 9.20 -18.64 -1.42
CA GLU A 344 8.92 -19.89 -2.12
C GLU A 344 7.95 -19.66 -3.29
N SER A 345 7.03 -18.70 -3.17
CA SER A 345 6.15 -18.35 -4.29
C SER A 345 6.91 -17.66 -5.40
N VAL A 346 7.83 -16.75 -5.06
CA VAL A 346 8.70 -16.11 -6.04
C VAL A 346 9.61 -17.13 -6.73
N LYS A 347 10.22 -18.05 -5.98
CA LYS A 347 11.00 -19.18 -6.52
C LYS A 347 10.18 -20.02 -7.51
N ALA A 348 8.91 -20.30 -7.17
CA ALA A 348 8.03 -21.08 -8.04
C ALA A 348 7.65 -20.33 -9.33
N LEU A 349 7.47 -19.00 -9.27
CA LEU A 349 7.25 -18.18 -10.46
C LEU A 349 8.51 -18.14 -11.35
N VAL A 350 9.69 -17.98 -10.75
CA VAL A 350 10.97 -18.02 -11.48
C VAL A 350 11.17 -19.38 -12.17
N ALA A 351 10.92 -20.49 -11.48
CA ALA A 351 10.97 -21.82 -12.08
C ALA A 351 9.94 -21.99 -13.21
N CYS A 352 8.74 -21.40 -13.06
CA CYS A 352 7.72 -21.39 -14.11
C CYS A 352 8.18 -20.61 -15.35
N MET A 353 8.85 -19.46 -15.19
CA MET A 353 9.41 -18.67 -16.30
C MET A 353 10.54 -19.42 -17.01
N GLN A 354 11.44 -20.05 -16.24
CA GLN A 354 12.52 -20.90 -16.73
C GLN A 354 12.02 -22.08 -17.57
N GLU A 355 11.02 -22.79 -17.06
CA GLU A 355 10.46 -23.94 -17.75
C GLU A 355 9.75 -23.53 -19.04
N PHE A 356 9.02 -22.41 -19.02
CA PHE A 356 8.36 -21.88 -20.21
C PHE A 356 9.38 -21.46 -21.28
N GLU A 357 10.46 -20.79 -20.87
CA GLU A 357 11.58 -20.43 -21.75
C GLU A 357 12.18 -21.66 -22.42
N LYS A 358 12.52 -22.70 -21.65
CA LYS A 358 13.09 -23.94 -22.18
C LYS A 358 12.21 -24.61 -23.24
N LEU A 359 10.89 -24.49 -23.14
CA LEU A 359 9.93 -25.16 -24.01
C LEU A 359 9.55 -24.35 -25.26
N ASN A 360 9.71 -23.02 -25.23
CA ASN A 360 9.08 -22.14 -26.23
C ASN A 360 10.02 -21.11 -26.87
N ALA A 361 11.27 -21.00 -26.43
CA ALA A 361 12.11 -19.83 -26.71
C ALA A 361 13.15 -20.01 -27.81
#